data_AF-W7QMQ7-F1
#
_entry.id   AF-W7QMQ7-F1
#
_cell.length_a   1.000
_cell.length_b   1.000
_cell.length_c   1.000
_cell.angle_alpha   90.00
_cell.angle_beta   90.00
_cell.angle_gamma   90.00
#
_symmetry.space_group_name_H-M   'P 1'
#
loop_
_entity.id
_entity.type
_entity.pdbx_description
1 polymer ?
#
loop_
_entity_poly.entity_id
_entity_poly.type
_entity_poly.pdbx_seq_one_letter_code
_entity_poly.pdbx_strand_id
1 'polypeptide(L)'
;MLVLTTPNREFNPLYGLAPGEFREPDHKFEWDRARFAGWARGVASRNGYRVLLSGIGEWHPTLGQPTQLAQFIRQRADPAPAP
;
A
#
# COMPACT_ATOMS: atom_id res chain seq x y z
N MET A 1 8.44 -12.19 6.04
CA MET A 1 7.46 -11.59 5.11
C MET A 1 6.56 -10.68 5.93
N LEU A 2 6.31 -9.46 5.45
CA LEU A 2 5.38 -8.52 6.10
C LEU A 2 4.34 -8.12 5.07
N VAL A 3 3.06 -8.16 5.46
CA VAL A 3 1.94 -7.71 4.64
C VAL A 3 1.31 -6.53 5.35
N LEU A 4 1.12 -5.42 4.62
CA LEU A 4 0.43 -4.25 5.12
C LEU A 4 -0.71 -3.93 4.17
N THR A 5 -1.89 -3.70 4.74
CA THR A 5 -3.08 -3.25 4.02
C THR A 5 -3.53 -1.90 4.54
N THR A 6 -4.09 -1.07 3.65
CA THR A 6 -4.66 0.22 4.01
C THR A 6 -5.81 0.56 3.05
N PRO A 7 -6.83 1.34 3.46
CA PRO A 7 -7.86 1.80 2.54
C PRO A 7 -7.28 2.53 1.32
N ASN A 8 -7.95 2.36 0.18
CA ASN A 8 -7.74 3.20 -1.00
C ASN A 8 -8.76 4.34 -0.99
N ARG A 9 -8.31 5.58 -0.73
CA ARG A 9 -9.22 6.74 -0.72
C ARG A 9 -9.84 7.01 -2.10
N GLU A 10 -9.18 6.61 -3.19
CA GLU A 10 -9.70 6.82 -4.54
C GLU A 10 -10.99 6.02 -4.75
N PHE A 11 -11.20 4.94 -4.00
CA PHE A 11 -12.40 4.09 -4.09
C PHE A 11 -13.58 4.65 -3.28
N ASN A 12 -13.35 5.56 -2.33
CA ASN A 12 -14.38 6.08 -1.43
C ASN A 12 -15.62 6.69 -2.11
N PRO A 13 -15.53 7.36 -3.27
CA PRO A 13 -16.70 7.84 -3.98
C PRO A 13 -17.70 6.73 -4.34
N LEU A 14 -17.24 5.49 -4.57
CA LEU A 14 -18.11 4.34 -4.84
C LEU A 14 -18.88 3.87 -3.59
N TYR A 15 -18.47 4.31 -2.40
CA TYR A 15 -19.20 4.12 -1.15
C TYR A 15 -20.11 5.32 -0.79
N GLY A 16 -20.22 6.32 -1.67
CA GLY A 16 -21.05 7.50 -1.44
C GLY A 16 -20.44 8.54 -0.48
N LEU A 17 -19.15 8.42 -0.17
CA LEU A 17 -18.44 9.33 0.72
C LEU A 17 -18.06 10.63 0.01
N ALA A 18 -18.23 11.76 0.68
CA ALA A 18 -17.89 13.07 0.14
C ALA A 18 -16.36 13.27 0.05
N PRO A 19 -15.87 14.19 -0.81
CA PRO A 19 -14.45 14.49 -0.88
C PRO A 19 -13.87 14.91 0.48
N GLY A 20 -12.93 14.13 0.99
CA GLY A 20 -12.27 14.39 2.28
C GLY A 20 -12.84 13.59 3.45
N GLU A 21 -13.96 12.89 3.28
CA GLU A 21 -14.46 11.94 4.28
C GLU A 21 -13.61 10.65 4.28
N PHE A 22 -13.41 10.12 5.49
CA PHE A 22 -12.80 8.81 5.68
C PHE A 22 -13.88 7.73 5.72
N ARG A 23 -13.49 6.52 5.31
CA ARG A 23 -14.37 5.35 5.36
C ARG A 23 -14.75 4.97 6.78
N GLU A 24 -13.87 5.29 7.73
CA GLU A 24 -14.08 5.06 9.15
C GLU A 24 -13.70 6.35 9.92
N PRO A 25 -14.56 6.86 10.81
CA PRO A 25 -14.36 8.16 11.49
C PRO A 25 -13.07 8.30 12.31
N ASP A 26 -12.53 7.21 12.86
CA ASP A 26 -11.32 7.22 13.67
C ASP A 26 -10.03 7.20 12.84
N HIS A 27 -10.09 6.97 11.53
CA HIS A 27 -8.93 7.07 10.65
C HIS A 27 -8.27 8.45 10.76
N LYS A 28 -6.94 8.46 10.78
CA LYS A 28 -6.15 9.71 10.83
C LYS A 28 -5.70 10.17 9.45
N PHE A 29 -5.70 9.26 8.49
CA PHE A 29 -5.42 9.52 7.08
C PHE A 29 -5.92 8.35 6.24
N GLU A 30 -6.21 8.63 4.97
CA GLU A 30 -6.36 7.63 3.92
C GLU A 30 -5.58 8.09 2.69
N TRP A 31 -4.78 7.19 2.12
CA TRP A 31 -3.91 7.53 0.99
C TRP A 31 -4.50 7.06 -0.33
N ASP A 32 -4.17 7.79 -1.39
CA ASP A 32 -4.33 7.30 -2.76
C ASP A 32 -3.25 6.27 -3.09
N ARG A 33 -3.39 5.60 -4.23
CA ARG A 33 -2.43 4.59 -4.71
C ARG A 33 -1.05 5.16 -4.94
N ALA A 34 -0.94 6.39 -5.43
CA ALA A 34 0.35 7.01 -5.73
C ALA A 34 1.17 7.24 -4.46
N ARG A 35 0.56 7.83 -3.43
CA ARG A 35 1.17 8.12 -2.13
C ARG A 35 1.52 6.84 -1.39
N PHE A 36 0.63 5.86 -1.37
CA PHE A 36 0.91 4.56 -0.77
C PHE A 36 2.08 3.85 -1.46
N ALA A 37 2.08 3.80 -2.80
CA ALA A 37 3.14 3.18 -3.58
C ALA A 37 4.50 3.86 -3.36
N GLY A 38 4.53 5.20 -3.36
CA GLY A 38 5.73 5.98 -3.08
C GLY A 38 6.29 5.72 -1.69
N TRP A 39 5.44 5.75 -0.66
CA TRP A 39 5.83 5.46 0.70
C TRP A 39 6.37 4.02 0.86
N ALA A 40 5.64 3.03 0.34
CA ALA A 40 5.99 1.62 0.48
C ALA A 40 7.33 1.31 -0.21
N ARG A 41 7.55 1.83 -1.43
CA ARG A 41 8.84 1.69 -2.13
C ARG A 41 9.98 2.34 -1.36
N GLY A 42 9.76 3.54 -0.80
CA GLY A 42 10.76 4.22 0.02
C GLY A 42 11.13 3.44 1.27
N VAL A 43 10.15 2.90 1.99
CA VAL A 43 10.38 2.03 3.15
C VAL A 43 11.15 0.78 2.74
N ALA A 44 10.76 0.14 1.65
CA ALA A 44 11.39 -1.10 1.21
C ALA A 44 12.89 -0.90 0.88
N SER A 45 13.20 0.13 0.08
CA SER A 45 14.57 0.47 -0.30
C SER A 45 15.48 0.77 0.89
N ARG A 46 15.02 1.56 1.87
CA ARG A 46 15.82 1.92 3.06
C ARG A 46 16.10 0.76 4.02
N ASN A 47 15.32 -0.32 3.94
CA ASN A 47 15.34 -1.40 4.93
C ASN A 47 15.75 -2.77 4.32
N GLY A 48 16.21 -2.81 3.07
CA GLY A 48 16.61 -4.06 2.41
C GLY A 48 15.43 -4.99 2.12
N TYR A 49 14.28 -4.44 1.74
CA TYR A 49 13.12 -5.19 1.29
C TYR A 49 12.85 -4.93 -0.19
N ARG A 50 12.33 -5.96 -0.88
CA ARG A 50 11.54 -5.79 -2.10
C ARG A 50 10.07 -5.62 -1.69
N VAL A 51 9.33 -4.77 -2.39
CA VAL A 51 7.89 -4.62 -2.19
C VAL A 51 7.11 -4.99 -3.46
N LEU A 52 6.02 -5.74 -3.29
CA LEU A 52 5.03 -6.00 -4.32
C LEU A 52 3.73 -5.29 -3.93
N LEU A 53 3.15 -4.54 -4.86
CA LEU A 53 1.92 -3.77 -4.64
C LEU A 53 0.76 -4.45 -5.37
N SER A 54 -0.37 -4.58 -4.69
CA SER A 54 -1.62 -5.13 -5.23
C SER A 54 -2.80 -4.55 -4.43
N GLY A 55 -4.00 -5.14 -4.57
CA GLY A 55 -5.16 -4.74 -3.79
C GLY A 55 -6.12 -5.89 -3.51
N ILE A 56 -7.04 -5.67 -2.58
CA ILE A 56 -8.05 -6.63 -2.13
C ILE A 56 -9.44 -6.05 -2.36
N GLY A 57 -10.34 -6.86 -2.90
CA GLY A 57 -11.73 -6.50 -3.18
C GLY A 57 -12.00 -6.29 -4.67
N GLU A 58 -13.18 -5.75 -4.98
CA GLU A 58 -13.63 -5.48 -6.34
C GLU A 58 -12.65 -4.58 -7.10
N TRP A 59 -12.33 -4.95 -8.34
CA TRP A 59 -11.47 -4.15 -9.20
C TRP A 59 -12.29 -3.11 -9.96
N HIS A 60 -11.95 -1.83 -9.77
CA HIS A 60 -12.45 -0.76 -10.62
C HIS A 60 -11.38 -0.33 -11.64
N PRO A 61 -11.70 -0.21 -12.95
CA PRO A 61 -10.72 0.08 -14.00
C PRO A 61 -9.88 1.34 -13.75
N THR A 62 -10.47 2.37 -13.17
CA THR A 62 -9.77 3.65 -12.92
C THR A 62 -9.30 3.83 -11.48
N LEU A 63 -9.98 3.21 -10.51
CA LEU A 63 -9.75 3.46 -9.07
C LEU A 63 -8.96 2.33 -8.40
N GLY A 64 -8.86 1.16 -9.04
CA GLY A 64 -8.27 -0.04 -8.46
C GLY A 64 -9.20 -0.71 -7.44
N GLN A 65 -8.62 -1.42 -6.48
CA GLN A 65 -9.36 -2.07 -5.39
C GLN A 65 -9.66 -1.12 -4.21
N PRO A 66 -10.67 -1.41 -3.38
CA PRO A 66 -11.00 -0.61 -2.19
C PRO A 66 -9.95 -0.67 -1.07
N THR A 67 -9.12 -1.72 -1.08
CA THR A 67 -8.02 -1.91 -0.13
C THR A 67 -6.72 -2.10 -0.89
N GLN A 68 -5.71 -1.34 -0.52
CA GLN A 68 -4.36 -1.42 -1.05
C GLN A 68 -3.54 -2.42 -0.24
N LEU A 69 -2.65 -3.16 -0.90
CA LEU A 69 -1.77 -4.13 -0.25
C LEU A 69 -0.32 -3.92 -0.67
N ALA A 70 0.57 -3.93 0.31
CA ALA A 70 2.01 -4.01 0.11
C ALA A 70 2.56 -5.27 0.78
N GLN A 71 3.18 -6.14 -0.02
CA GLN A 71 3.91 -7.29 0.47
C GLN A 71 5.41 -6.99 0.46
N PHE A 72 6.00 -6.91 1.65
CA PHE A 72 7.42 -6.69 1.85
C PHE A 72 8.14 -8.02 2.06
N ILE A 73 9.13 -8.27 1.21
CA ILE A 73 9.96 -9.48 1.19
C ILE A 73 11.38 -9.06 1.49
N ARG A 74 11.93 -9.53 2.61
CA ARG A 74 13.31 -9.22 3.00
C ARG A 74 14.25 -9.78 1.95
N GLN A 75 15.12 -8.94 1.41
CA GLN A 75 16.20 -9.40 0.55
C GLN A 75 17.22 -10.06 1.48
N ARG A 76 17.64 -11.29 1.15
CA ARG A 76 18.83 -11.85 1.81
C ARG A 76 19.99 -10.92 1.51
N ALA A 77 20.79 -10.60 2.52
CA ALA A 77 22.11 -10.08 2.26
C ALA A 77 22.87 -11.15 1.48
N ASP A 78 23.61 -10.76 0.45
CA ASP A 78 24.63 -11.66 -0.09
C ASP A 78 25.55 -12.05 1.07
N PRO A 79 25.96 -13.34 1.17
CA PRO A 79 27.01 -13.68 2.10
C PRO A 79 28.21 -12.79 1.79
N ALA A 80 28.84 -12.23 2.84
CA ALA A 80 30.07 -11.49 2.66
C ALA A 80 31.06 -12.36 1.87
N PRO A 81 31.87 -11.79 0.95
CA PRO A 81 32.89 -12.55 0.27
C PRO A 81 33.77 -13.25 1.31
N ALA A 82 34.10 -14.52 1.04
CA ALA A 82 35.01 -15.26 1.89
C ALA A 82 36.36 -14.52 2.00
N PRO A 83 37.01 -14.55 3.18
CA PRO A 83 38.30 -13.88 3.38
C PRO A 83 39.40 -14.43 2.46
#